data_AF-A0A2I1GXA3-F1
#
_entry.id   AF-A0A2I1GXA3-F1
#
_cell.length_a   1.000
_cell.length_b   1.000
_cell.length_c   1.000
_cell.angle_alpha   90.00
_cell.angle_beta   90.00
_cell.angle_gamma   90.00
#
_symmetry.space_group_name_H-M   'P 1'
#
loop_
_entity.id
_entity.type
_entity.pdbx_description
1 polymer ?
#
loop_
_entity_poly.entity_id
_entity_poly.type
_entity_poly.pdbx_seq_one_letter_code
_entity_poly.pdbx_strand_id
1 'polypeptide(L)' 'MENTTNLLKQVIEEGHVKFHAYDEFSDIEVIERGSLGAVYKATWNDHGMIVALKSKFIKKEGNSKTDTQLLDKFINE' A
#
# COMPACT_ATOMS: atom_id res chain seq x y z
N MET A 1 -1.36 -19.06 -6.59
CA MET A 1 -2.11 -17.82 -6.29
C MET A 1 -3.22 -18.08 -5.27
N GLU A 2 -3.88 -19.25 -5.31
CA GLU A 2 -4.92 -19.64 -4.34
C GLU A 2 -4.39 -19.84 -2.90
N ASN A 3 -3.14 -20.25 -2.75
CA ASN A 3 -2.49 -20.49 -1.45
C ASN A 3 -2.24 -19.23 -0.62
N THR A 4 -1.81 -18.13 -1.24
CA THR A 4 -1.43 -16.90 -0.53
C THR A 4 -2.63 -16.17 0.05
N THR A 5 -3.75 -16.14 -0.67
CA THR A 5 -5.01 -15.55 -0.19
C THR A 5 -5.55 -16.31 1.02
N ASN A 6 -5.43 -17.65 1.00
CA ASN A 6 -5.85 -18.49 2.13
C ASN A 6 -4.98 -18.26 3.36
N LEU A 7 -3.66 -18.10 3.19
CA LEU A 7 -2.76 -17.78 4.29
C LEU A 7 -3.08 -16.41 4.92
N LEU A 8 -3.35 -15.39 4.10
CA LEU A 8 -3.69 -14.06 4.62
C LEU A 8 -5.01 -14.08 5.41
N LYS A 9 -6.02 -14.82 4.91
CA LYS A 9 -7.28 -15.01 5.65
C LYS A 9 -7.04 -15.70 6.99
N GLN A 10 -6.28 -16.79 6.99
CA GLN A 10 -5.98 -17.55 8.20
C GLN A 10 -5.31 -16.68 9.28
N VAL A 11 -4.27 -15.91 8.93
CA VAL A 11 -3.59 -15.06 9.93
C VAL A 11 -4.47 -13.89 10.45
N ILE A 12 -5.46 -13.46 9.67
CA ILE A 12 -6.47 -12.49 10.12
C ILE A 12 -7.46 -13.16 11.06
N GLU A 13 -7.97 -14.34 10.71
CA GLU A 13 -8.90 -15.14 11.53
C GLU A 13 -8.29 -15.56 12.87
N GLU A 14 -6.99 -15.93 12.86
CA GLU A 14 -6.21 -16.26 14.06
C GLU A 14 -5.83 -15.02 14.89
N GLY A 15 -6.12 -13.81 14.41
CA GLY A 15 -5.88 -12.56 15.12
C GLY A 15 -4.41 -12.12 15.16
N HIS A 16 -3.53 -12.76 14.38
CA HIS A 16 -2.13 -12.36 14.24
C HIS A 16 -1.97 -11.04 13.48
N VAL A 17 -2.93 -10.72 12.61
CA VAL A 17 -3.02 -9.44 11.91
C VAL A 17 -4.42 -8.86 12.10
N LYS A 18 -4.50 -7.63 12.58
CA LYS A 18 -5.78 -6.90 12.64
C LYS A 18 -6.08 -6.29 11.28
N PHE A 19 -7.23 -6.66 10.73
CA PHE A 19 -7.76 -6.03 9.55
C PHE A 19 -8.46 -4.73 9.92
N HIS A 20 -8.16 -3.67 9.18
CA HIS A 20 -8.82 -2.37 9.25
C HIS A 20 -9.27 -1.98 7.85
N ALA A 21 -10.53 -1.62 7.69
CA ALA A 21 -11.04 -1.18 6.41
C ALA A 21 -10.47 0.21 6.08
N TYR A 22 -10.26 0.48 4.78
CA TYR A 22 -9.58 1.72 4.37
C TYR A 22 -10.41 2.99 4.62
N ASP A 23 -11.73 2.85 4.72
CA ASP A 23 -12.69 3.90 5.07
C ASP A 23 -12.69 4.27 6.57
N GLU A 24 -12.00 3.50 7.43
CA GLU A 24 -11.71 3.90 8.82
C GLU A 24 -10.71 5.07 8.89
N PHE A 25 -10.09 5.43 7.76
CA PHE A 25 -9.10 6.49 7.67
C PHE A 25 -9.61 7.68 6.84
N SER A 26 -9.29 8.89 7.29
CA SER A 26 -9.61 10.15 6.61
C SER A 26 -8.37 11.04 6.48
N ASP A 27 -8.54 12.20 5.83
CA ASP A 27 -7.48 13.21 5.63
C ASP A 27 -6.19 12.62 5.05
N ILE A 28 -6.35 11.73 4.06
CA ILE A 28 -5.25 10.96 3.50
C ILE A 28 -4.40 11.84 2.58
N GLU A 29 -3.17 12.12 3.00
CA GLU A 29 -2.23 13.00 2.30
C GLU A 29 -0.91 12.26 2.05
N VAL A 30 -0.34 12.36 0.86
CA VAL A 30 0.97 11.77 0.56
C VAL A 30 2.08 12.58 1.23
N ILE A 31 2.90 11.92 2.04
CA ILE A 31 4.12 12.51 2.62
C ILE A 31 5.34 12.18 1.75
N GLU A 32 5.39 10.97 1.21
CA GLU A 32 6.54 10.50 0.44
C GLU A 32 6.12 9.51 -0.65
N ARG A 33 6.79 9.58 -1.80
CA ARG A 33 6.72 8.54 -2.84
C ARG A 33 8.13 8.03 -3.10
N GLY A 34 8.28 6.70 -3.05
CA GLY A 34 9.53 6.02 -3.38
C GLY A 34 9.32 4.95 -4.45
N SER A 35 10.42 4.31 -4.86
CA SER A 35 10.40 3.25 -5.89
C SER A 35 9.59 2.00 -5.48
N LEU A 36 9.34 1.82 -4.18
CA LEU A 36 8.65 0.66 -3.62
C LEU A 36 7.20 0.93 -3.20
N GLY A 37 6.73 2.18 -3.29
CA GLY A 37 5.40 2.56 -2.84
C GLY A 37 5.31 4.02 -2.39
N ALA A 38 4.27 4.34 -1.62
CA ALA A 38 4.09 5.68 -1.06
C ALA A 38 3.73 5.59 0.43
N VAL A 39 4.07 6.64 1.17
CA VAL A 39 3.68 6.82 2.57
C VAL A 39 2.69 7.97 2.64
N TYR A 40 1.58 7.74 3.32
CA TYR A 40 0.51 8.70 3.50
C TYR A 40 0.35 9.02 4.99
N LYS A 41 0.10 10.28 5.31
CA LYS A 41 -0.48 10.69 6.59
C LYS A 41 -1.98 10.43 6.51
N ALA A 42 -2.58 9.93 7.59
CA ALA A 42 -4.03 9.83 7.68
C ALA A 42 -4.48 10.00 9.13
N THR A 43 -5.73 10.41 9.32
CA THR A 43 -6.44 10.34 10.60
C THR A 43 -7.15 9.00 10.69
N TRP A 44 -6.93 8.25 11.77
CA TRP A 44 -7.72 7.06 12.10
C TRP A 44 -8.93 7.48 12.93
N ASN A 45 -10.10 7.47 12.28
CA ASN A 45 -11.32 8.16 12.76
C ASN A 45 -11.74 7.70 14.16
N ASP A 46 -11.81 6.39 14.36
CA ASP A 46 -12.31 5.80 15.61
C ASP A 46 -11.38 6.00 16.80
N HIS A 47 -10.12 6.37 16.54
CA HIS A 47 -9.07 6.49 17.56
C HIS A 47 -8.57 7.92 17.73
N GLY A 48 -9.02 8.87 16.91
CA GLY A 48 -8.56 10.26 16.92
C GLY A 48 -7.04 10.39 16.74
N MET A 49 -6.41 9.41 16.09
CA MET A 49 -4.95 9.28 16.02
C MET A 49 -4.46 9.54 14.61
N ILE A 50 -3.36 10.28 14.48
CA ILE A 50 -2.65 10.43 13.20
C ILE A 50 -1.73 9.22 12.99
N VAL A 51 -1.84 8.58 11.83
CA VAL A 51 -1.07 7.39 11.44
C VAL A 51 -0.36 7.59 10.12
N ALA A 52 0.66 6.74 9.88
CA ALA A 52 1.30 6.61 8.57
C ALA A 52 0.80 5.34 7.86
N LEU A 53 0.16 5.49 6.71
CA LEU A 53 -0.25 4.37 5.84
C LEU A 53 0.83 4.16 4.78
N LYS A 54 1.49 3.00 4.78
CA LYS A 54 2.50 2.65 3.76
C LYS A 54 1.89 1.72 2.72
N SER A 55 1.86 2.15 1.46
CA SER A 55 1.48 1.29 0.34
C SER A 55 2.72 0.66 -0.31
N LYS A 56 2.50 -0.45 -1.02
CA LYS A 56 3.52 -1.12 -1.82
C LYS A 56 3.06 -1.19 -3.28
N PHE A 57 3.94 -0.82 -4.21
CA PHE A 57 3.67 -1.05 -5.64
C PHE A 57 3.88 -2.53 -5.96
N ILE A 58 2.81 -3.22 -6.36
CA ILE A 58 2.88 -4.60 -6.82
C ILE A 58 3.12 -4.54 -8.32
N LYS A 59 4.34 -4.85 -8.77
CA LYS A 59 4.62 -5.04 -10.20
C LYS A 59 3.83 -6.25 -10.67
N LYS A 60 2.93 -6.08 -11.63
CA LYS A 60 2.38 -7.21 -12.37
C LYS A 60 3.50 -7.72 -13.28
N GLU A 61 3.88 -8.99 -13.14
CA GLU A 61 4.75 -9.61 -14.14
C GLU A 61 3.98 -9.69 -15.47
N GLY A 62 4.27 -8.75 -16.36
CA GLY A 62 3.55 -8.58 -17.62
C GLY A 62 3.95 -7.32 -18.38
N ASN A 63 5.14 -7.37 -19.00
CA ASN A 63 5.73 -6.46 -19.99
C ASN A 63 6.78 -5.43 -19.46
N SER A 64 8.00 -5.92 -19.28
CA SER A 64 9.19 -5.24 -18.75
C SER A 64 9.76 -4.08 -19.57
N LYS A 65 9.18 -3.73 -20.74
CA LYS A 65 9.70 -2.64 -21.60
C LYS A 65 9.05 -1.28 -21.38
N THR A 66 7.83 -1.23 -20.87
CA THR A 66 7.09 0.03 -20.64
C THR A 66 7.41 0.63 -19.27
N ASP A 67 7.71 -0.21 -18.27
CA ASP A 67 7.99 0.24 -16.90
C ASP A 67 9.34 0.97 -16.77
N THR A 68 10.35 0.58 -17.55
CA THR A 68 11.64 1.28 -17.59
C THR A 68 11.54 2.64 -18.28
N GLN A 69 10.79 2.74 -19.39
CA GLN A 69 10.60 4.00 -20.10
C GLN A 69 9.80 5.03 -19.30
N LEU A 70 8.85 4.59 -18.47
CA LEU A 70 8.15 5.48 -17.55
C LEU A 70 9.08 5.93 -16.41
N LEU A 71 9.86 5.02 -15.81
CA LEU A 71 10.82 5.39 -14.76
C LEU A 71 11.86 6.40 -15.27
N ASP A 72 12.41 6.19 -16.47
CA ASP A 72 13.41 7.08 -17.06
C ASP A 72 12.84 8.47 -17.38
N LYS A 73 11.55 8.56 -17.70
CA LYS A 73 10.86 9.85 -17.90
C LYS A 73 10.65 10.60 -16.58
N PHE A 74 10.40 9.90 -15.48
CA PHE A 74 10.17 10.53 -14.15
C PHE A 74 11.46 10.92 -13.41
N ILE A 75 12.60 10.32 -13.74
CA ILE A 75 13.89 10.65 -13.09
C ILE A 75 14.57 11.87 -13.76
N ASN A 76 14.22 12.18 -15.01
CA ASN A 76 14.91 13.18 -15.82
C ASN A 76 14.06 14.44 -16.14
N GLU A 77 12.96 14.67 -15.40
CA GLU A 77 12.22 15.95 -15.32
C GLU A 77 12.29 16.48 -13.88
#